data_AF-A0A9X8VDN2-F1
#
_entry.id   AF-A0A9X8VDN2-F1
#
_cell.length_a   1.000
_cell.length_b   1.000
_cell.length_c   1.000
_cell.angle_alpha   90.00
_cell.angle_beta   90.00
_cell.angle_gamma   90.00
#
_symmetry.space_group_name_H-M   'P 1'
#
loop_
_entity.id
_entity.type
_entity.pdbx_description
1 polymer ?
#
loop_
_entity_poly.entity_id
_entity_poly.type
_entity_poly.pdbx_seq_one_letter_code
_entity_poly.pdbx_strand_id
1 'polypeptide(L)'
;AHPAGQNWSYSSGGAWLLGDVLERATGMPLAAYLQQSIWQPYGMASDGVWHAYAKGQHDVGAHGFNATLEDWGRFGEFILHNGTLPNGKQ
;
A
#
# COMPACT_ATOMS: atom_id res chain seq x y z
N ALA A 1 12.54 16.77 -21.85
CA ALA A 1 12.02 15.43 -21.50
C ALA A 1 13.13 14.41 -21.67
N HIS A 2 13.32 13.49 -20.73
CA HIS A 2 14.33 12.42 -20.81
C HIS A 2 13.62 11.08 -21.06
N PRO A 3 14.27 10.11 -21.75
CA PRO A 3 13.73 8.76 -21.85
C PRO A 3 13.51 8.11 -20.48
N ALA A 4 12.53 7.20 -20.38
CA ALA A 4 12.24 6.47 -19.15
C ALA A 4 13.46 5.69 -18.65
N GLY A 5 13.69 5.71 -17.33
CA GLY A 5 14.80 4.99 -16.69
C GLY A 5 16.17 5.67 -16.77
N GLN A 6 16.31 6.81 -17.45
CA GLN A 6 17.62 7.49 -17.58
C GLN A 6 17.91 8.49 -16.46
N ASN A 7 16.88 9.11 -15.88
CA ASN A 7 17.02 10.08 -14.80
C ASN A 7 16.06 9.78 -13.65
N TRP A 8 16.50 10.01 -12.43
CA TRP A 8 15.62 9.99 -11.26
C TRP A 8 14.81 11.29 -11.19
N SER A 9 13.51 11.16 -11.00
CA SER A 9 12.60 12.28 -10.80
C SER A 9 11.45 11.84 -9.90
N TYR A 10 11.32 12.47 -8.72
CA TYR A 10 10.20 12.21 -7.82
C TYR A 10 8.89 12.69 -8.47
N SER A 11 7.92 11.79 -8.57
CA SER A 11 6.62 12.08 -9.17
C SER A 11 5.51 11.27 -8.51
N SER A 12 4.55 11.95 -7.91
CA SER A 12 3.31 11.32 -7.43
C SER A 12 2.53 10.69 -8.58
N GLY A 13 2.64 11.21 -9.81
CA GLY A 13 1.97 10.67 -11.00
C GLY A 13 2.36 9.21 -11.30
N GLY A 14 3.62 8.83 -11.03
CA GLY A 14 4.06 7.45 -11.17
C GLY A 14 3.40 6.52 -10.14
N ALA A 15 3.29 6.97 -8.89
CA ALA A 15 2.63 6.21 -7.82
C ALA A 15 1.11 6.08 -8.05
N TRP A 16 0.46 7.12 -8.58
CA TRP A 16 -0.94 7.05 -9.04
C TRP A 16 -1.15 5.94 -10.05
N LEU A 17 -0.37 5.94 -11.14
CA LEU A 17 -0.45 4.90 -12.17
C LEU A 17 -0.18 3.50 -11.61
N LEU A 18 0.77 3.38 -10.66
CA LEU A 18 1.06 2.10 -10.02
C LEU A 18 -0.13 1.57 -9.20
N GLY A 19 -0.82 2.44 -8.45
CA GLY A 19 -2.04 2.07 -7.73
C GLY A 19 -3.12 1.56 -8.68
N ASP A 20 -3.35 2.29 -9.77
CA ASP A 20 -4.25 1.94 -10.86
C ASP A 20 -3.96 0.56 -11.49
N VAL A 21 -2.68 0.24 -11.66
CA VAL A 21 -2.24 -1.07 -12.18
C VAL A 21 -2.51 -2.17 -11.15
N LEU A 22 -2.25 -1.90 -9.86
CA LEU A 22 -2.45 -2.89 -8.80
C LEU A 22 -3.94 -3.22 -8.59
N GLU A 23 -4.82 -2.23 -8.59
CA GLU A 23 -6.26 -2.48 -8.48
C GLU A 23 -6.79 -3.29 -9.67
N ARG A 24 -6.33 -2.99 -10.90
CA ARG A 24 -6.71 -3.77 -12.09
C ARG A 24 -6.17 -5.20 -12.06
N ALA A 25 -4.95 -5.40 -11.57
CA ALA A 25 -4.33 -6.71 -11.49
C ALA A 25 -4.97 -7.61 -10.42
N THR A 26 -5.42 -7.02 -9.31
CA THR A 26 -5.99 -7.76 -8.18
C THR A 26 -7.53 -7.84 -8.24
N GLY A 27 -8.18 -6.91 -8.95
CA GLY A 27 -9.62 -6.73 -8.92
C GLY A 27 -10.13 -6.14 -7.60
N MET A 28 -9.25 -5.58 -6.78
CA MET A 28 -9.56 -5.06 -5.44
C MET A 28 -9.09 -3.60 -5.32
N PRO A 29 -9.83 -2.75 -4.59
CA PRO A 29 -9.32 -1.45 -4.16
C PRO A 29 -8.04 -1.59 -3.31
N LEU A 30 -7.14 -0.62 -3.34
CA LEU A 30 -5.86 -0.67 -2.63
C LEU A 30 -6.00 -0.97 -1.13
N ALA A 31 -6.96 -0.35 -0.46
CA ALA A 31 -7.22 -0.56 0.96
C ALA A 31 -7.66 -2.00 1.25
N ALA A 32 -8.52 -2.57 0.39
CA ALA A 32 -8.97 -3.95 0.52
C ALA A 32 -7.81 -4.93 0.29
N TYR A 33 -6.98 -4.66 -0.72
CA TYR A 33 -5.81 -5.47 -1.01
C TYR A 33 -4.78 -5.41 0.13
N LEU A 34 -4.46 -4.23 0.65
CA LEU A 34 -3.56 -4.07 1.82
C LEU A 34 -4.12 -4.81 3.04
N GLN A 35 -5.43 -4.67 3.29
CA GLN A 35 -6.09 -5.32 4.41
C GLN A 35 -5.92 -6.84 4.36
N GLN A 36 -6.16 -7.44 3.19
CA GLN A 36 -6.11 -8.89 3.00
C GLN A 36 -4.68 -9.43 2.95
N SER A 37 -3.74 -8.69 2.34
CA SER A 37 -2.39 -9.19 2.09
C SER A 37 -1.44 -8.99 3.27
N ILE A 38 -1.57 -7.88 4.00
CA ILE A 38 -0.61 -7.48 5.05
C ILE A 38 -1.32 -7.12 6.35
N TRP A 39 -2.31 -6.21 6.32
CA TRP A 39 -2.83 -5.58 7.55
C TRP A 39 -3.41 -6.58 8.55
N GLN A 40 -4.36 -7.40 8.11
CA GLN A 40 -4.98 -8.41 8.96
C GLN A 40 -4.03 -9.59 9.24
N PRO A 41 -3.33 -10.17 8.24
CA PRO A 41 -2.43 -11.30 8.49
C PRO A 41 -1.23 -10.98 9.40
N TYR A 42 -0.72 -9.75 9.34
CA TYR A 42 0.37 -9.30 10.21
C TYR A 42 -0.13 -8.91 11.61
N GLY A 43 -1.45 -8.74 11.78
CA GLY A 43 -2.08 -8.41 13.05
C GLY A 43 -1.83 -6.96 13.44
N MET A 44 -2.13 -6.01 12.57
CA MET A 44 -2.13 -4.59 12.93
C MET A 44 -3.14 -4.29 14.05
N ALA A 45 -2.83 -3.32 14.90
CA ALA A 45 -3.57 -3.00 16.12
C ALA A 45 -4.91 -2.31 15.86
N SER A 46 -4.98 -1.44 14.84
CA SER A 46 -6.17 -0.65 14.53
C SER A 46 -6.50 -0.66 13.03
N ASP A 47 -7.73 -0.27 12.69
CA ASP A 47 -8.12 -0.06 11.30
C ASP A 47 -7.31 1.08 10.67
N GLY A 48 -6.73 0.81 9.50
CA GLY A 48 -6.14 1.85 8.65
C GLY A 48 -7.21 2.60 7.86
N VAL A 49 -6.94 3.87 7.54
CA VAL A 49 -7.84 4.70 6.72
C VAL A 49 -7.12 5.11 5.45
N TRP A 50 -7.66 4.70 4.30
CA TRP A 50 -7.16 5.12 2.99
C TRP A 50 -8.16 6.07 2.32
N HIS A 51 -7.66 7.19 1.81
CA HIS A 51 -8.45 8.07 0.96
C HIS A 51 -8.87 7.36 -0.32
N ALA A 52 -10.11 7.58 -0.72
CA ALA A 52 -10.68 7.03 -1.93
C ALA A 52 -11.23 8.13 -2.83
N TYR A 53 -11.07 7.97 -4.14
CA TYR A 53 -11.84 8.75 -5.11
C TYR A 53 -13.30 8.32 -5.10
N ALA A 54 -13.53 7.01 -4.99
CA ALA A 54 -14.84 6.41 -4.83
C ALA A 54 -14.75 5.28 -3.80
N LYS A 55 -15.40 5.47 -2.65
CA LYS A 55 -15.32 4.56 -1.50
C LYS A 55 -15.65 3.12 -1.91
N GLY A 56 -14.73 2.19 -1.64
CA GLY A 56 -14.90 0.77 -1.92
C GLY A 56 -14.83 0.41 -3.41
N GLN A 57 -14.37 1.33 -4.26
CA GLN A 57 -14.26 1.12 -5.70
C GLN A 57 -12.87 1.50 -6.22
N HIS A 58 -12.33 2.65 -5.80
CA HIS A 58 -11.08 3.17 -6.33
C HIS A 58 -10.37 4.07 -5.30
N ASP A 59 -9.20 3.63 -4.86
CA ASP A 59 -8.40 4.27 -3.82
C ASP A 59 -7.28 5.16 -4.37
N VAL A 60 -6.75 6.02 -3.51
CA VAL A 60 -5.73 6.99 -3.88
C VAL A 60 -4.33 6.37 -3.89
N GLY A 61 -3.73 6.14 -5.07
CA GLY A 61 -2.46 5.41 -5.21
C GLY A 61 -1.19 6.12 -4.72
N ALA A 62 -1.17 7.45 -4.67
CA ALA A 62 0.06 8.20 -4.35
C ALA A 62 0.19 8.63 -2.89
N HIS A 63 -0.90 8.70 -2.13
CA HIS A 63 -0.93 9.24 -0.77
C HIS A 63 -2.22 8.82 -0.04
N GLY A 64 -2.48 9.39 1.14
CA GLY A 64 -3.79 9.30 1.78
C GLY A 64 -4.03 8.06 2.64
N PHE A 65 -3.02 7.20 2.83
CA PHE A 65 -3.05 6.17 3.86
C PHE A 65 -2.69 6.75 5.22
N ASN A 66 -3.52 6.49 6.22
CA ASN A 66 -3.36 6.91 7.61
C ASN A 66 -3.46 5.68 8.52
N ALA A 67 -2.60 5.64 9.53
CA ALA A 67 -2.56 4.58 10.54
C ALA A 67 -2.09 5.16 11.87
N THR A 68 -2.25 4.40 12.95
CA THR A 68 -1.74 4.80 14.26
C THR A 68 -0.20 4.76 14.28
N LEU A 69 0.42 5.45 15.24
CA LEU A 69 1.86 5.37 15.43
C LEU A 69 2.33 3.93 15.71
N GLU A 70 1.54 3.17 16.47
CA GLU A 70 1.81 1.76 16.76
C GLU A 70 1.82 0.91 15.49
N ASP A 71 0.83 1.10 14.61
CA ASP A 71 0.74 0.37 13.35
C ASP A 71 1.87 0.74 12.37
N TRP A 72 2.32 1.99 12.35
CA TRP A 72 3.53 2.37 11.62
C TRP A 72 4.78 1.67 12.19
N GLY A 73 4.85 1.49 13.50
CA GLY A 73 5.90 0.69 14.15
C GLY A 73 5.86 -0.78 13.70
N ARG A 74 4.69 -1.42 13.76
CA ARG A 74 4.48 -2.80 13.29
C ARG A 74 4.78 -2.96 11.80
N PHE A 75 4.40 -1.99 10.96
CA PHE A 75 4.77 -2.00 9.54
C PHE A 75 6.29 -1.90 9.35
N GLY A 76 6.99 -1.12 10.19
CA GLY A 76 8.44 -1.10 10.23
C GLY A 76 9.04 -2.47 10.57
N GLU A 77 8.48 -3.17 11.57
CA GLU A 77 8.89 -4.54 11.92
C GLU A 77 8.63 -5.55 10.78
N PHE A 78 7.51 -5.42 10.06
CA PHE A 78 7.21 -6.25 8.89
C PHE A 78 8.31 -6.12 7.83
N ILE A 79 8.72 -4.89 7.52
CA ILE A 79 9.82 -4.63 6.59
C ILE A 79 11.16 -5.13 7.15
N LEU A 80 11.44 -4.94 8.43
CA LEU A 80 12.65 -5.45 9.09
C LEU A 80 12.75 -6.99 9.00
N HIS A 81 11.61 -7.68 9.04
CA HIS A 81 11.51 -9.13 8.84
C HIS A 81 11.36 -9.54 7.36
N ASN A 82 11.88 -8.70 6.45
CA ASN A 82 11.90 -8.91 5.00
C ASN A 82 10.52 -9.11 4.37
N GLY A 83 9.45 -8.58 4.97
CA GLY A 83 8.09 -8.79 4.46
C GLY A 83 7.50 -10.17 4.79
N THR A 84 8.02 -10.85 5.81
CA THR A 84 7.52 -12.18 6.21
C THR A 84 6.41 -12.05 7.26
N LEU A 85 5.28 -12.70 7.02
CA LEU A 85 4.16 -12.78 7.96
C LEU A 85 4.49 -13.66 9.19
N PRO A 86 3.75 -13.54 10.31
CA PRO A 86 3.98 -14.34 11.52
C PRO A 86 3.92 -15.86 11.30
N ASN A 87 3.20 -16.31 10.27
CA ASN A 87 3.11 -17.73 9.89
C ASN A 87 4.22 -18.19 8.91
N GLY A 88 5.21 -17.34 8.62
CA GLY A 88 6.33 -17.64 7.73
C GLY A 88 6.06 -17.44 6.24
N LYS A 89 4.85 -17.03 5.85
CA LYS A 89 4.54 -16.70 4.45
C LYS A 89 5.15 -15.35 4.06
N GLN A 90 5.75 -15.30 2.87
CA GLN A 90 6.10 -14.07 2.15
C GLN A 90 4.91 -13.62 1.28
#